data_AF-A0A1F6T1E8-F1
#
_entry.id   AF-A0A1F6T1E8-F1
#
_cell.length_a   1.000
_cell.length_b   1.000
_cell.length_c   1.000
_cell.angle_alpha   90.00
_cell.angle_beta   90.00
_cell.angle_gamma   90.00
#
_symmetry.space_group_name_H-M   'P 1'
#
loop_
_entity.id
_entity.type
_entity.pdbx_description
1 polymer ?
#
loop_
_entity_poly.entity_id
_entity_poly.type
_entity_poly.pdbx_seq_one_letter_code
_entity_poly.pdbx_strand_id
1 'polypeptide(L)'
;MSSPTAYHQLGRFIVAFQHLEGAVNDLLELMADTDGEVVRILANDLEYSKRLNTADVLFARFVDLRNNTDHKAKTDFHKLVVELRELGERRNELVHSHYNAWINVHGKEGLLRTNSKLRGNKGEREEKEEELQPDAFNRDLECLTAAAARLEAFRLQVIDWLYPNDEAS
;
A
#
# COMPACT_ATOMS: atom_id res chain seq x y z
N MET A 1 8.54 20.63 20.90
CA MET A 1 7.71 19.99 19.86
C MET A 1 6.63 19.20 20.59
N SER A 2 5.35 19.42 20.27
CA SER A 2 4.27 18.64 20.89
C SER A 2 4.40 17.17 20.49
N SER A 3 4.15 16.25 21.43
CA SER A 3 4.14 14.83 21.11
C SER A 3 3.00 14.55 20.10
N PRO A 4 3.23 13.69 19.09
CA PRO A 4 2.20 13.40 18.10
C PRO A 4 1.00 12.73 18.75
N THR A 5 -0.21 13.15 18.38
CA THR A 5 -1.47 12.55 18.84
C THR A 5 -1.83 11.33 17.99
N ALA A 6 -2.75 10.49 18.47
CA ALA A 6 -3.26 9.35 17.71
C ALA A 6 -3.96 9.78 16.41
N TYR A 7 -4.71 10.90 16.43
CA TYR A 7 -5.29 11.50 15.22
C TYR A 7 -4.21 11.92 14.20
N HIS A 8 -3.13 12.54 14.68
CA HIS A 8 -2.03 12.95 13.82
C HIS A 8 -1.37 11.73 13.15
N GLN A 9 -1.14 10.66 13.90
CA GLN A 9 -0.54 9.43 13.38
C GLN A 9 -1.46 8.69 12.40
N LEU A 10 -2.77 8.62 12.69
CA LEU A 10 -3.77 8.09 11.76
C LEU A 10 -3.77 8.87 10.44
N GLY A 11 -3.74 10.20 10.51
CA GLY A 11 -3.64 11.06 9.32
C GLY A 11 -2.36 10.81 8.53
N ARG A 12 -1.21 10.70 9.21
CA ARG A 12 0.07 10.35 8.58
C ARG A 12 0.00 9.00 7.87
N PHE A 13 -0.58 7.98 8.51
CA PHE A 13 -0.76 6.67 7.91
C PHE A 13 -1.60 6.75 6.62
N ILE A 14 -2.75 7.43 6.66
CA ILE A 14 -3.64 7.55 5.49
C ILE A 14 -2.93 8.25 4.32
N VAL A 15 -2.26 9.38 4.57
CA VAL A 15 -1.56 10.13 3.52
C VAL A 15 -0.37 9.34 2.97
N ALA A 16 0.41 8.69 3.84
CA ALA A 16 1.52 7.83 3.40
C ALA A 16 1.03 6.65 2.55
N PHE A 17 -0.11 6.04 2.91
CA PHE A 17 -0.74 5.02 2.09
C PHE A 17 -1.18 5.55 0.72
N GLN A 18 -1.77 6.74 0.65
CA GLN A 18 -2.14 7.36 -0.64
C GLN A 18 -0.94 7.59 -1.55
N HIS A 19 0.21 7.98 -0.99
CA HIS A 19 1.46 8.07 -1.77
C HIS A 19 1.91 6.70 -2.29
N LEU A 20 1.77 5.65 -1.49
CA LEU A 20 2.03 4.27 -1.92
C LEU A 20 1.09 3.83 -3.04
N GLU A 21 -0.19 4.18 -2.97
CA GLU A 21 -1.16 3.94 -4.06
C GLU A 21 -0.74 4.66 -5.35
N GLY A 22 -0.29 5.92 -5.24
CA GLY A 22 0.23 6.70 -6.35
C GLY A 22 1.45 6.06 -6.99
N ALA A 23 2.42 5.61 -6.19
CA ALA A 23 3.61 4.95 -6.70
C ALA A 23 3.31 3.64 -7.45
N VAL A 24 2.25 2.90 -7.07
CA VAL A 24 1.77 1.74 -7.83
C VAL A 24 1.24 2.16 -9.20
N ASN A 25 0.49 3.28 -9.26
CA ASN A 25 0.01 3.82 -10.53
C ASN A 25 1.16 4.25 -11.44
N ASP A 26 2.18 4.92 -10.89
CA ASP A 26 3.35 5.34 -11.66
C ASP A 26 4.11 4.14 -12.24
N LEU A 27 4.21 3.04 -11.47
CA LEU A 27 4.81 1.80 -11.97
C LEU A 27 3.96 1.14 -13.07
N LEU A 28 2.63 1.14 -12.92
CA LEU A 28 1.71 0.63 -13.95
C LEU A 28 1.85 1.41 -15.26
N GLU A 29 1.88 2.74 -15.18
CA GLU A 29 2.09 3.64 -16.31
C GLU A 29 3.42 3.34 -17.01
N LEU A 30 4.49 3.19 -16.23
CA LEU A 30 5.82 2.87 -16.74
C LEU A 30 5.86 1.52 -17.48
N MET A 31 5.19 0.49 -16.97
CA MET A 31 5.17 -0.85 -17.59
C MET A 31 4.25 -0.95 -18.81
N ALA A 32 3.23 -0.10 -18.90
CA ALA A 32 2.22 -0.17 -19.94
C ALA A 32 2.69 0.39 -21.30
N ASP A 33 3.76 1.20 -21.31
CA ASP A 33 4.37 1.79 -22.53
C ASP A 33 3.33 2.39 -23.49
N THR A 34 2.37 3.13 -22.94
CA THR A 34 1.23 3.74 -23.65
C THR A 34 0.90 5.10 -23.04
N ASP A 35 -0.17 5.74 -23.50
CA ASP A 35 -0.64 7.01 -22.94
C ASP A 35 -0.92 6.87 -21.43
N GLY A 36 -0.11 7.56 -20.63
CA GLY A 36 -0.17 7.50 -19.18
C GLY A 36 -1.49 8.03 -18.60
N GLU A 37 -2.15 8.97 -19.27
CA GLU A 37 -3.45 9.48 -18.83
C GLU A 37 -4.54 8.40 -18.95
N VAL A 38 -4.50 7.62 -20.04
CA VAL A 38 -5.41 6.47 -20.23
C VAL A 38 -5.19 5.42 -19.14
N VAL A 39 -3.93 5.12 -18.80
CA VAL A 39 -3.59 4.17 -17.72
C VAL A 39 -4.11 4.67 -16.37
N ARG A 40 -3.94 5.96 -16.05
CA ARG A 40 -4.42 6.56 -14.80
C ARG A 40 -5.93 6.54 -14.69
N ILE A 41 -6.65 6.90 -15.75
CA ILE A 41 -8.12 6.85 -15.77
C ILE A 41 -8.58 5.42 -15.45
N LEU A 42 -8.05 4.43 -16.15
CA LEU A 42 -8.40 3.02 -15.92
C LEU A 42 -8.01 2.54 -14.52
N ALA A 43 -6.81 2.90 -14.04
CA ALA A 43 -6.32 2.47 -12.72
C ALA A 43 -7.10 3.09 -11.56
N ASN A 44 -7.61 4.31 -11.73
CA ASN A 44 -8.41 5.01 -10.73
C ASN A 44 -9.81 4.40 -10.56
N ASP A 45 -10.38 3.84 -11.64
CA ASP A 45 -11.66 3.12 -11.59
C ASP A 45 -11.53 1.72 -10.96
N LEU A 46 -10.30 1.21 -10.79
CA LEU A 46 -10.05 -0.07 -10.13
C LEU A 46 -9.97 0.08 -8.61
N GLU A 47 -10.64 -0.85 -7.91
CA GLU A 47 -10.37 -1.12 -6.51
C GLU A 47 -8.88 -1.43 -6.29
N TYR A 48 -8.32 -0.99 -5.16
CA TYR A 48 -6.90 -1.15 -4.84
C TYR A 48 -6.39 -2.59 -5.00
N SER A 49 -7.17 -3.58 -4.56
CA SER A 49 -6.80 -5.00 -4.70
C SER A 49 -6.70 -5.45 -6.16
N LYS A 50 -7.61 -4.99 -7.02
CA LYS A 50 -7.59 -5.27 -8.46
C LYS A 50 -6.41 -4.59 -9.12
N ARG A 51 -6.11 -3.34 -8.74
CA ARG A 51 -4.95 -2.60 -9.21
C ARG A 51 -3.63 -3.31 -8.89
N LEU A 52 -3.48 -3.81 -7.66
CA LEU A 52 -2.32 -4.60 -7.26
C LEU A 52 -2.16 -5.89 -8.08
N ASN A 53 -3.26 -6.61 -8.33
CA ASN A 53 -3.23 -7.80 -9.17
C ASN A 53 -2.83 -7.48 -10.62
N THR A 54 -3.34 -6.37 -11.16
CA THR A 54 -2.94 -5.89 -12.49
C THR A 54 -1.45 -5.56 -12.53
N ALA A 55 -0.92 -4.89 -11.50
CA ALA A 55 0.51 -4.58 -11.42
C ALA A 55 1.37 -5.84 -11.39
N ASP A 56 0.99 -6.84 -10.59
CA ASP A 56 1.71 -8.13 -10.50
C ASP A 56 1.77 -8.86 -11.84
N VAL A 57 0.62 -8.98 -12.52
CA VAL A 57 0.52 -9.65 -13.82
C VAL A 57 1.27 -8.86 -14.91
N LEU A 58 1.13 -7.54 -14.95
CA LEU A 58 1.84 -6.70 -15.91
C LEU A 58 3.34 -6.74 -15.69
N PHE A 59 3.81 -6.73 -14.44
CA PHE A 59 5.23 -6.86 -14.12
C PHE A 59 5.80 -8.21 -14.57
N ALA A 60 5.09 -9.31 -14.27
CA ALA A 60 5.51 -10.64 -14.72
C ALA A 60 5.62 -10.72 -16.25
N ARG A 61 4.60 -10.19 -16.95
CA ARG A 61 4.59 -10.12 -18.42
C ARG A 61 5.71 -9.22 -18.96
N PHE A 62 5.94 -8.08 -18.33
CA PHE A 62 7.01 -7.15 -18.69
C PHE A 62 8.38 -7.86 -18.65
N VAL A 63 8.64 -8.59 -17.57
CA VAL A 63 9.87 -9.37 -17.42
C VAL A 63 9.98 -10.45 -18.50
N ASP A 64 8.90 -11.18 -18.78
CA ASP A 64 8.91 -12.28 -19.75
C ASP A 64 9.09 -11.86 -21.22
N LEU A 65 8.70 -10.62 -21.56
CA LEU A 65 8.83 -10.10 -22.93
C LEU A 65 10.22 -9.54 -23.24
N ARG A 66 11.06 -9.33 -22.23
CA ARG A 66 12.37 -8.67 -22.37
C ARG A 66 13.50 -9.65 -22.09
N ASN A 67 14.59 -9.51 -22.84
CA ASN A 67 15.75 -10.41 -22.75
C ASN A 67 16.81 -9.95 -21.72
N ASN A 68 16.70 -8.73 -21.20
CA ASN A 68 17.65 -8.09 -20.28
C ASN A 68 17.15 -8.04 -18.83
N THR A 69 16.17 -8.87 -18.47
CA THR A 69 15.49 -8.84 -17.17
C THR A 69 15.91 -10.00 -16.28
N ASP A 70 15.65 -9.87 -14.97
CA ASP A 70 15.87 -10.93 -14.00
C ASP A 70 14.54 -11.63 -13.67
N HIS A 71 14.40 -12.91 -14.03
CA HIS A 71 13.21 -13.68 -13.70
C HIS A 71 12.95 -13.82 -12.19
N LYS A 72 13.97 -13.73 -11.33
CA LYS A 72 13.80 -13.75 -9.88
C LYS A 72 13.03 -12.52 -9.39
N ALA A 73 13.16 -11.38 -10.09
CA ALA A 73 12.44 -10.16 -9.76
C ALA A 73 10.92 -10.36 -9.75
N LYS A 74 10.37 -11.29 -10.57
CA LYS A 74 8.94 -11.62 -10.55
C LYS A 74 8.50 -12.15 -9.19
N THR A 75 9.25 -13.08 -8.62
CA THR A 75 8.93 -13.65 -7.30
C THR A 75 9.05 -12.62 -6.19
N ASP A 76 10.06 -11.76 -6.25
CA ASP A 76 10.27 -10.74 -5.23
C ASP A 76 9.26 -9.59 -5.34
N PHE A 77 8.82 -9.26 -6.55
CA PHE A 77 7.72 -8.31 -6.79
C PHE A 77 6.39 -8.87 -6.30
N HIS A 78 6.08 -10.14 -6.60
CA HIS A 78 4.87 -10.79 -6.10
C HIS A 78 4.78 -10.75 -4.56
N LYS A 79 5.89 -11.01 -3.86
CA LYS A 79 5.94 -10.87 -2.39
C LYS A 79 5.61 -9.44 -1.94
N LEU A 80 6.18 -8.43 -2.61
CA LEU A 80 5.86 -7.03 -2.34
C LEU A 80 4.36 -6.77 -2.54
N VAL A 81 3.76 -7.28 -3.62
CA VAL A 81 2.32 -7.12 -3.89
C VAL A 81 1.46 -7.74 -2.78
N VAL A 82 1.85 -8.90 -2.24
CA VAL A 82 1.17 -9.51 -1.09
C VAL A 82 1.24 -8.60 0.15
N GLU A 83 2.41 -8.05 0.46
CA GLU A 83 2.58 -7.10 1.58
C GLU A 83 1.76 -5.81 1.37
N LEU A 84 1.72 -5.27 0.14
CA LEU A 84 0.89 -4.11 -0.21
C LEU A 84 -0.61 -4.40 0.00
N ARG A 85 -1.06 -5.63 -0.28
CA ARG A 85 -2.43 -6.05 -0.03
C ARG A 85 -2.76 -6.03 1.46
N GLU A 86 -1.88 -6.55 2.30
CA GLU A 86 -2.05 -6.53 3.76
C GLU A 86 -2.13 -5.08 4.30
N LEU A 87 -1.30 -4.17 3.77
CA LEU A 87 -1.37 -2.74 4.09
C LEU A 87 -2.70 -2.11 3.64
N GLY A 88 -3.22 -2.50 2.48
CA GLY A 88 -4.53 -2.06 1.99
C GLY A 88 -5.68 -2.55 2.85
N GLU A 89 -5.61 -3.79 3.32
CA GLU A 89 -6.57 -4.34 4.29
C GLU A 89 -6.52 -3.56 5.61
N ARG A 90 -5.32 -3.30 6.15
CA ARG A 90 -5.14 -2.47 7.35
C ARG A 90 -5.70 -1.06 7.16
N ARG A 91 -5.44 -0.42 6.02
CA ARG A 91 -6.01 0.88 5.69
C ARG A 91 -7.52 0.83 5.66
N ASN A 92 -8.13 -0.19 5.05
CA ASN A 92 -9.58 -0.36 5.04
C ASN A 92 -10.15 -0.57 6.45
N GLU A 93 -9.48 -1.33 7.30
CA GLU A 93 -9.87 -1.44 8.71
C GLU A 93 -9.85 -0.08 9.40
N LEU A 94 -8.82 0.73 9.20
CA LEU A 94 -8.71 2.05 9.82
C LEU A 94 -9.75 3.04 9.29
N VAL A 95 -9.93 3.18 7.96
CA VAL A 95 -10.82 4.22 7.40
C VAL A 95 -12.32 3.87 7.53
N HIS A 96 -12.67 2.59 7.69
CA HIS A 96 -14.05 2.14 7.84
C HIS A 96 -14.41 1.75 9.27
N SER A 97 -13.74 2.34 10.26
CA SER A 97 -14.03 2.16 11.68
C SER A 97 -14.62 3.41 12.32
N HIS A 98 -15.31 3.21 13.43
CA HIS A 98 -15.72 4.30 14.32
C HIS A 98 -14.63 4.56 15.37
N TYR A 99 -14.47 5.83 15.76
CA TYR A 99 -13.42 6.28 16.67
C TYR A 99 -14.00 7.10 17.82
N ASN A 100 -13.70 6.68 19.04
CA ASN A 100 -13.99 7.44 20.25
C ASN A 100 -12.69 7.93 20.90
N ALA A 101 -12.73 9.12 21.50
CA ALA A 101 -11.64 9.57 22.35
C ALA A 101 -11.48 8.61 23.54
N TRP A 102 -10.25 8.23 23.83
CA TRP A 102 -9.92 7.27 24.88
C TRP A 102 -8.75 7.76 25.70
N ILE A 103 -8.79 7.54 27.01
CA ILE A 103 -7.67 7.82 27.92
C ILE A 103 -7.33 6.50 28.59
N ASN A 104 -6.07 6.06 28.46
CA ASN A 104 -5.63 4.81 29.08
C ASN A 104 -5.40 4.96 30.60
N VAL A 105 -5.07 3.84 31.26
CA VAL A 105 -4.81 3.79 32.71
C VAL A 105 -3.66 4.70 33.18
N HIS A 106 -2.85 5.22 32.26
CA HIS A 106 -1.74 6.14 32.52
C HIS A 106 -2.08 7.60 32.21
N GLY A 107 -3.34 7.92 31.88
CA GLY A 107 -3.77 9.27 31.55
C GLY A 107 -3.36 9.74 30.14
N LYS A 108 -2.93 8.83 29.25
CA LYS A 108 -2.55 9.17 27.87
C LYS A 108 -3.75 9.10 26.94
N GLU A 109 -3.93 10.17 26.18
CA GLU A 109 -4.96 10.27 25.14
C GLU A 109 -4.62 9.38 23.92
N GLY A 110 -5.60 8.62 23.47
CA GLY A 110 -5.57 7.81 22.27
C GLY A 110 -6.96 7.68 21.64
N LEU A 111 -7.12 6.69 20.78
CA LEU A 111 -8.39 6.38 20.13
C LEU A 111 -8.84 4.97 20.49
N LEU A 112 -10.13 4.80 20.78
CA LEU A 112 -10.76 3.49 20.78
C LEU A 112 -11.41 3.28 19.42
N ARG A 113 -10.86 2.37 18.63
CA ARG A 113 -11.39 1.99 17.32
C ARG A 113 -12.37 0.85 17.48
N THR A 114 -13.57 1.00 16.93
CA THR A 114 -14.55 -0.09 16.86
C THR A 114 -14.98 -0.35 15.41
N ASN A 115 -15.09 -1.62 15.04
CA ASN A 115 -15.58 -2.03 13.74
C ASN A 115 -16.52 -3.24 13.90
N SER A 116 -17.78 -3.03 13.58
CA SER A 116 -18.81 -4.08 13.60
C SER A 116 -19.00 -4.65 12.20
N LYS A 117 -18.73 -5.94 12.00
CA LYS A 117 -18.99 -6.65 10.75
C LYS A 117 -20.01 -7.76 10.96
N LEU A 118 -20.93 -7.92 10.02
CA LEU A 118 -21.84 -9.06 9.96
C LEU A 118 -21.14 -10.22 9.23
N ARG A 119 -20.92 -11.35 9.91
CA ARG A 119 -20.47 -12.58 9.24
C ARG A 119 -21.68 -13.27 8.60
N GLY A 120 -21.89 -13.01 7.31
CA GLY A 120 -23.05 -13.51 6.55
C GLY A 120 -23.21 -15.03 6.53
N ASN A 121 -22.16 -15.80 6.81
CA ASN A 121 -22.23 -17.26 6.90
C ASN A 121 -22.71 -17.80 8.27
N LYS A 122 -22.70 -16.98 9.33
CA LYS A 122 -23.14 -17.36 10.68
C LYS A 122 -24.29 -16.50 11.22
N GLY A 123 -24.57 -15.36 10.60
CA GLY A 123 -25.54 -14.39 11.13
C GLY A 123 -25.08 -13.70 12.42
N GLU A 124 -23.80 -13.85 12.78
CA GLU A 124 -23.20 -13.31 14.01
C GLU A 124 -22.53 -11.96 13.73
N ARG A 125 -22.65 -11.04 14.69
CA ARG A 125 -21.94 -9.76 14.70
C ARG A 125 -20.55 -9.98 15.29
N GLU A 126 -19.52 -9.64 14.53
CA GLU A 126 -18.14 -9.55 15.02
C GLU A 126 -17.84 -8.08 15.32
N GLU A 127 -17.60 -7.76 16.59
CA GLU A 127 -17.12 -6.45 17.02
C GLU A 127 -15.62 -6.55 17.26
N LYS A 128 -14.85 -5.88 16.41
CA LYS A 128 -13.42 -5.66 16.68
C LYS A 128 -13.27 -4.34 17.42
N GLU A 129 -12.59 -4.40 18.57
CA GLU A 129 -12.17 -3.24 19.34
C GLU A 129 -10.64 -3.20 19.39
N GLU A 130 -10.06 -2.02 19.20
CA GLU A 130 -8.62 -1.81 19.21
C GLU A 130 -8.28 -0.46 19.86
N GLU A 131 -7.42 -0.49 20.87
CA GLU A 131 -6.85 0.72 21.46
C GLU A 131 -5.67 1.22 20.62
N LEU A 132 -5.77 2.46 20.15
CA LEU A 132 -4.77 3.11 19.31
C LEU A 132 -4.17 4.32 20.03
N GLN A 133 -3.09 4.04 20.76
CA GLN A 133 -2.19 5.08 21.26
C GLN A 133 -1.30 5.59 20.10
N PRO A 134 -0.67 6.78 20.19
CA PRO A 134 0.13 7.33 19.10
C PRO A 134 1.24 6.38 18.59
N ASP A 135 1.84 5.63 19.49
CA ASP A 135 2.88 4.64 19.24
C ASP A 135 2.38 3.33 18.61
N ALA A 136 1.07 3.04 18.70
CA ALA A 136 0.48 1.87 18.04
C ALA A 136 0.60 1.94 16.50
N PHE A 137 0.74 3.14 15.95
CA PHE A 137 0.91 3.35 14.50
C PHE A 137 2.36 3.21 14.02
N ASN A 138 3.35 3.09 14.91
CA ASN A 138 4.76 3.11 14.51
C ASN A 138 5.08 1.95 13.55
N ARG A 139 4.63 0.74 13.88
CA ARG A 139 4.81 -0.43 13.01
C ARG A 139 4.15 -0.25 11.66
N ASP A 140 2.90 0.23 11.65
CA ASP A 140 2.15 0.47 10.42
C ASP A 140 2.88 1.48 9.51
N LEU A 141 3.43 2.56 10.08
CA LEU A 141 4.22 3.56 9.35
C LEU A 141 5.58 3.04 8.87
N GLU A 142 6.25 2.22 9.67
CA GLU A 142 7.50 1.55 9.27
C GLU A 142 7.27 0.60 8.10
N CYS A 143 6.21 -0.20 8.15
CA CYS A 143 5.81 -1.10 7.06
C CYS A 143 5.50 -0.32 5.78
N LEU A 144 4.74 0.79 5.86
CA LEU A 144 4.50 1.67 4.71
C LEU A 144 5.80 2.21 4.10
N THR A 145 6.70 2.68 4.96
CA THR A 145 7.98 3.26 4.51
C THR A 145 8.85 2.21 3.82
N ALA A 146 8.93 1.01 4.39
CA ALA A 146 9.68 -0.10 3.81
C ALA A 146 9.09 -0.56 2.47
N ALA A 147 7.76 -0.69 2.39
CA ALA A 147 7.07 -1.07 1.16
C ALA A 147 7.26 -0.01 0.06
N ALA A 148 7.17 1.28 0.40
CA ALA A 148 7.41 2.38 -0.54
C ALA A 148 8.84 2.36 -1.09
N ALA A 149 9.85 2.15 -0.23
CA ALA A 149 11.24 2.08 -0.66
C ALA A 149 11.50 0.89 -1.61
N ARG A 150 10.88 -0.27 -1.34
CA ARG A 150 10.97 -1.44 -2.23
C ARG A 150 10.27 -1.21 -3.56
N LEU A 151 9.10 -0.57 -3.55
CA LEU A 151 8.38 -0.24 -4.77
C LEU A 151 9.17 0.73 -5.64
N GLU A 152 9.82 1.73 -5.04
CA GLU A 152 10.71 2.64 -5.74
C GLU A 152 11.92 1.92 -6.34
N ALA A 153 12.51 0.96 -5.62
CA ALA A 153 13.59 0.14 -6.16
C ALA A 153 13.15 -0.64 -7.41
N PHE A 154 11.93 -1.20 -7.41
CA PHE A 154 11.37 -1.85 -8.61
C PHE A 154 11.10 -0.85 -9.74
N ARG A 155 10.62 0.36 -9.43
CA ARG A 155 10.43 1.41 -10.44
C ARG A 155 11.75 1.76 -11.12
N LEU A 156 12.82 1.98 -10.35
CA LEU A 156 14.15 2.23 -10.88
C LEU A 156 14.68 1.05 -11.71
N GLN A 157 14.43 -0.19 -11.25
CA GLN A 157 14.80 -1.40 -12.00
C GLN A 157 14.08 -1.49 -13.35
N VAL A 158 12.79 -1.16 -13.40
CA VAL A 158 12.03 -1.12 -14.66
C VAL A 158 12.58 -0.04 -15.59
N ILE A 159 12.94 1.14 -15.08
CA ILE A 159 13.58 2.21 -15.87
C ILE A 159 14.89 1.72 -16.49
N ASP A 160 15.75 1.07 -15.71
CA ASP A 160 17.03 0.51 -16.19
C ASP A 160 16.81 -0.53 -17.31
N TRP A 161 15.78 -1.37 -17.18
CA TRP A 161 15.41 -2.34 -18.22
C TRP A 161 14.80 -1.73 -19.48
N LEU A 162 14.11 -0.59 -19.35
CA LEU A 162 13.52 0.16 -20.45
C LEU A 162 14.59 0.94 -21.23
N TYR A 163 15.52 1.55 -20.50
CA TYR A 163 16.53 2.46 -21.02
C TYR A 163 17.92 2.03 -20.54
N PRO A 164 18.43 0.87 -21.01
CA PRO A 164 19.79 0.46 -20.68
C PRO A 164 20.75 1.55 -21.18
N ASN A 165 21.63 2.06 -20.30
CA ASN A 165 22.54 3.16 -20.64
C ASN A 165 23.26 2.87 -21.97
N ASP A 166 23.07 3.75 -22.96
CA ASP A 166 23.80 3.79 -24.25
C ASP A 166 25.27 4.24 -24.04
N GLU A 167 25.99 3.65 -23.09
CA GLU A 167 27.44 3.80 -22.94
C GLU A 167 28.15 2.51 -23.40
N ALA A 168 27.82 2.04 -24.61
CA ALA A 168 28.62 1.06 -25.34
C ALA A 168 28.28 1.09 -26.85
N SER A 169 28.59 2.19 -27.53
CA SER A 169 28.78 2.22 -28.99
C SER A 169 29.71 3.35 -29.40
#